data_AF-A0A534DLL9-F1
#
_entry.id   AF-A0A534DLL9-F1
#
_cell.length_a   1.000
_cell.length_b   1.000
_cell.length_c   1.000
_cell.angle_alpha   90.00
_cell.angle_beta   90.00
_cell.angle_gamma   90.00
#
_symmetry.space_group_name_H-M   'P 1'
#
loop_
_entity.id
_entity.type
_entity.pdbx_description
1 polymer ?
#
loop_
_entity_poly.entity_id
_entity_poly.type
_entity_poly.pdbx_seq_one_letter_code
_entity_poly.pdbx_strand_id
1 'polypeptide(L)'
;METTRIAAAAAEAEATRLEHLYRDDAQVSLKASQAAQAQSAEASAQARAAALGFSLQWGPLASWSAGQRRALLEALTHGRQLLVRADVPAHPLGSTVDRHAVVVIDGVNVSARVLGPLPRTDGPAQTAGWLLQLERTPGALGPGARIEVRLQAAATSGLLVPAEALVYAEKGSYVYRRHRTSSAAGFHYEAVPVRPMSRVGSAWLVEGLAPEDQVVVQGAGVLWSLQGVGSFSAAEEEHD
;
A
#
# COMPACT_ATOMS: atom_id res chain seq x y z
N MET A 1 -20.61 -14.85 5.82
CA MET A 1 -21.01 -13.43 5.62
C MET A 1 -22.35 -13.33 4.90
N GLU A 2 -22.56 -13.96 3.74
CA GLU A 2 -23.85 -13.84 3.04
C GLU A 2 -25.01 -14.44 3.85
N THR A 3 -24.79 -15.59 4.49
CA THR A 3 -25.75 -16.23 5.40
C THR A 3 -26.12 -15.33 6.59
N THR A 4 -25.13 -14.72 7.25
CA THR A 4 -25.36 -13.80 8.38
C THR A 4 -26.07 -12.52 7.95
N ARG A 5 -25.84 -12.03 6.72
CA ARG A 5 -26.54 -10.86 6.16
C ARG A 5 -28.02 -11.16 5.88
N ILE A 6 -28.30 -12.32 5.30
CA ILE A 6 -29.69 -12.77 5.05
C ILE A 6 -30.43 -12.98 6.38
N ALA A 7 -29.76 -13.59 7.37
CA ALA A 7 -30.33 -13.77 8.71
C ALA A 7 -30.66 -12.43 9.40
N ALA A 8 -29.77 -11.44 9.29
CA ALA A 8 -30.01 -10.09 9.82
C ALA A 8 -31.23 -9.41 9.16
N ALA A 9 -31.32 -9.46 7.82
CA ALA A 9 -32.46 -8.88 7.10
C ALA A 9 -33.79 -9.57 7.45
N ALA A 10 -33.79 -10.89 7.62
CA ALA A 10 -34.98 -11.64 8.04
C ALA A 10 -35.40 -11.30 9.48
N ALA A 11 -34.45 -11.21 10.41
CA ALA A 11 -34.71 -10.85 11.80
C ALA A 11 -35.20 -9.41 11.94
N GLU A 12 -34.70 -8.48 11.13
CA GLU A 12 -35.17 -7.09 11.05
C GLU A 12 -36.61 -7.01 10.56
N ALA A 13 -36.94 -7.68 9.45
CA ALA A 13 -38.30 -7.70 8.92
C ALA A 13 -39.31 -8.27 9.93
N GLU A 14 -38.92 -9.32 10.67
CA GLU A 14 -39.75 -9.92 11.70
C GLU A 14 -39.93 -9.02 12.93
N ALA A 15 -38.86 -8.34 13.38
CA ALA A 15 -38.95 -7.38 14.46
C ALA A 15 -39.87 -6.20 14.11
N THR A 16 -39.75 -5.65 12.89
CA THR A 16 -40.66 -4.60 12.40
C THR A 16 -42.10 -5.09 12.35
N ARG A 17 -42.35 -6.31 11.85
CA ARG A 17 -43.69 -6.89 11.78
C ARG A 17 -44.33 -7.02 13.17
N LEU A 18 -43.59 -7.55 14.15
CA LEU A 18 -44.06 -7.74 15.53
C LEU A 18 -44.26 -6.40 16.27
N GLU A 19 -43.43 -5.41 15.97
CA GLU A 19 -43.58 -4.05 16.50
C GLU A 19 -44.87 -3.38 16.00
N HIS A 20 -45.19 -3.49 14.71
CA HIS A 20 -46.46 -3.01 14.16
C HIS A 20 -47.65 -3.73 14.78
N LEU A 21 -47.62 -5.06 14.87
CA LEU A 21 -48.71 -5.83 15.49
C LEU A 21 -48.91 -5.49 16.96
N TYR A 22 -47.84 -5.22 17.71
CA TYR A 22 -47.95 -4.76 19.10
C TYR A 22 -48.55 -3.35 19.20
N ARG A 23 -48.19 -2.43 18.30
CA ARG A 23 -48.75 -1.06 18.26
C ARG A 23 -50.22 -1.03 17.91
N ASP A 24 -50.66 -1.93 17.03
CA ASP A 24 -52.05 -2.04 16.58
C ASP A 24 -52.94 -2.79 17.61
N ASP A 25 -52.43 -3.03 18.83
CA ASP A 25 -53.08 -3.78 19.91
C ASP A 25 -53.54 -5.20 19.48
N ALA A 26 -52.86 -5.75 18.46
CA ALA A 26 -53.09 -7.11 17.99
C ALA A 26 -52.48 -8.14 18.97
N GLN A 27 -52.69 -9.44 18.71
CA GLN A 27 -52.37 -10.56 19.62
C GLN A 27 -50.86 -10.82 19.89
N VAL A 28 -50.00 -9.80 19.93
CA VAL A 28 -48.57 -9.92 20.22
C VAL A 28 -48.29 -9.35 21.60
N SER A 29 -47.73 -10.16 22.49
CA SER A 29 -47.30 -9.65 23.80
C SER A 29 -46.10 -8.70 23.67
N LEU A 30 -45.99 -7.73 24.58
CA LEU A 30 -44.81 -6.85 24.71
C LEU A 30 -43.51 -7.68 24.77
N LYS A 31 -43.52 -8.80 25.50
CA LYS A 31 -42.38 -9.72 25.61
C LYS A 31 -41.95 -10.29 24.26
N ALA A 32 -42.91 -10.66 23.40
CA ALA A 32 -42.61 -11.21 22.07
C ALA A 32 -42.01 -10.15 21.15
N SER A 33 -42.54 -8.92 21.18
CA SER A 33 -41.96 -7.78 20.44
C SER A 33 -40.53 -7.48 20.90
N GLN A 34 -40.29 -7.40 22.21
CA GLN A 34 -38.95 -7.19 22.78
C GLN A 34 -37.98 -8.32 22.44
N ALA A 35 -38.43 -9.59 22.44
CA ALA A 35 -37.60 -10.72 22.05
C ALA A 35 -37.18 -10.64 20.57
N ALA A 36 -38.08 -10.25 19.67
CA ALA A 36 -37.75 -10.08 18.26
C ALA A 36 -36.79 -8.90 18.02
N GLN A 37 -36.96 -7.80 18.75
CA GLN A 37 -36.00 -6.69 18.73
C GLN A 37 -34.60 -7.13 19.18
N ALA A 38 -34.51 -7.90 20.26
CA ALA A 38 -33.23 -8.46 20.74
C ALA A 38 -32.60 -9.40 19.70
N GLN A 39 -33.39 -10.28 19.08
CA GLN A 39 -32.93 -11.19 18.04
C GLN A 39 -32.41 -10.45 16.79
N SER A 40 -33.10 -9.37 16.38
CA SER A 40 -32.66 -8.49 15.29
C SER A 40 -31.33 -7.82 15.63
N ALA A 41 -31.21 -7.27 16.84
CA ALA A 41 -29.96 -6.65 17.31
C ALA A 41 -28.79 -7.64 17.29
N GLU A 42 -28.99 -8.87 17.76
CA GLU A 42 -28.00 -9.94 17.73
C GLU A 42 -27.60 -10.31 16.30
N ALA A 43 -28.57 -10.57 15.42
CA ALA A 43 -28.31 -10.92 14.03
C ALA A 43 -27.54 -9.81 13.29
N SER A 44 -27.87 -8.54 13.55
CA SER A 44 -27.13 -7.39 13.01
C SER A 44 -25.68 -7.35 13.50
N ALA A 45 -25.44 -7.67 14.77
CA ALA A 45 -24.10 -7.69 15.35
C ALA A 45 -23.25 -8.81 14.75
N GLN A 46 -23.83 -10.00 14.58
CA GLN A 46 -23.17 -11.13 13.91
C GLN A 46 -22.85 -10.81 12.44
N ALA A 47 -23.78 -10.17 11.72
CA ALA A 47 -23.54 -9.74 10.34
C ALA A 47 -22.41 -8.71 10.23
N ARG A 48 -22.37 -7.73 11.14
CA ARG A 48 -21.29 -6.73 11.22
C ARG A 48 -19.95 -7.38 11.55
N ALA A 49 -19.90 -8.28 12.52
CA ALA A 49 -18.69 -9.01 12.87
C ALA A 49 -18.16 -9.84 11.69
N ALA A 50 -19.04 -10.54 10.98
CA ALA A 50 -18.68 -11.31 9.79
C ALA A 50 -18.17 -10.42 8.64
N ALA A 51 -18.74 -9.22 8.45
CA ALA A 51 -18.26 -8.26 7.47
C ALA A 51 -16.89 -7.70 7.83
N LEU A 52 -16.67 -7.32 9.08
CA LEU A 52 -15.37 -6.84 9.58
C LEU A 52 -14.29 -7.91 9.46
N GLY A 53 -14.59 -9.16 9.85
CA GLY A 53 -13.68 -10.28 9.69
C GLY A 53 -13.29 -10.51 8.23
N PHE A 54 -14.25 -10.41 7.31
CA PHE A 54 -13.97 -10.49 5.88
C PHE A 54 -13.06 -9.35 5.41
N SER A 55 -13.33 -8.10 5.81
CA SER A 55 -12.50 -6.94 5.46
C SER A 55 -11.07 -7.06 5.98
N LEU A 56 -10.88 -7.58 7.20
CA LEU A 56 -9.56 -7.80 7.79
C LEU A 56 -8.74 -8.88 7.09
N GLN A 57 -9.39 -9.83 6.41
CA GLN A 57 -8.71 -10.90 5.70
C GLN A 57 -8.56 -10.62 4.21
N TRP A 58 -9.53 -9.94 3.61
CA TRP A 58 -9.68 -9.80 2.15
C TRP A 58 -9.92 -8.35 1.72
N GLY A 59 -9.33 -7.37 2.41
CA GLY A 59 -9.57 -5.93 2.25
C GLY A 59 -9.91 -5.47 0.82
N PRO A 60 -9.08 -5.76 -0.21
CA PRO A 60 -9.37 -5.35 -1.59
C PRO A 60 -10.68 -5.89 -2.19
N LEU A 61 -11.16 -7.04 -1.72
CA LEU A 61 -12.42 -7.66 -2.13
C LEU A 61 -13.62 -7.16 -1.30
N ALA A 62 -13.39 -6.54 -0.14
CA ALA A 62 -14.47 -6.09 0.75
C ALA A 62 -15.31 -4.96 0.15
N SER A 63 -14.71 -4.14 -0.72
CA SER A 63 -15.39 -3.09 -1.47
C SER A 63 -16.23 -3.62 -2.64
N TRP A 64 -16.08 -4.90 -3.01
CA TRP A 64 -16.79 -5.47 -4.14
C TRP A 64 -18.24 -5.79 -3.81
N SER A 65 -19.12 -5.60 -4.81
CA SER A 65 -20.50 -6.04 -4.73
C SER A 65 -20.62 -7.54 -4.49
N ALA A 66 -21.76 -7.98 -3.94
CA ALA A 66 -22.03 -9.40 -3.71
C ALA A 66 -21.97 -10.21 -5.02
N GLY A 67 -22.43 -9.63 -6.14
CA GLY A 67 -22.36 -10.26 -7.46
C GLY A 67 -20.93 -10.49 -7.94
N GLN A 68 -20.05 -9.48 -7.81
CA GLN A 68 -18.63 -9.61 -8.17
C GLN A 68 -17.92 -10.67 -7.32
N ARG A 69 -18.18 -10.70 -6.01
CA ARG A 69 -17.61 -11.71 -5.11
C ARG A 69 -18.09 -13.12 -5.44
N ARG A 70 -19.35 -13.29 -5.82
CA ARG A 70 -19.91 -14.58 -6.27
C ARG A 70 -19.27 -15.05 -7.58
N ALA A 71 -19.14 -14.16 -8.56
CA ALA A 71 -18.50 -14.47 -9.83
C ALA A 71 -17.02 -14.87 -9.65
N LEU A 72 -16.29 -14.18 -8.74
CA LEU A 72 -14.93 -14.57 -8.38
C LEU A 72 -14.91 -15.94 -7.72
N LEU A 73 -15.79 -16.21 -6.74
CA LEU A 73 -15.87 -17.51 -6.08
C LEU A 73 -16.10 -18.63 -7.09
N GLU A 74 -17.04 -18.45 -8.02
CA GLU A 74 -17.27 -19.41 -9.11
C GLU A 74 -16.05 -19.57 -10.01
N ALA A 75 -15.33 -18.50 -10.35
CA ALA A 75 -14.11 -18.59 -11.13
C ALA A 75 -13.00 -19.36 -10.39
N LEU A 76 -12.87 -19.18 -9.07
CA LEU A 76 -11.91 -19.88 -8.22
C LEU A 76 -12.25 -21.37 -8.08
N THR A 77 -13.53 -21.72 -7.84
CA THR A 77 -13.94 -23.13 -7.70
C THR A 77 -13.79 -23.93 -8.99
N HIS A 78 -13.94 -23.28 -10.15
CA HIS A 78 -13.71 -23.88 -11.46
C HIS A 78 -12.24 -23.80 -11.91
N GLY A 79 -11.33 -23.28 -11.08
CA GLY A 79 -9.90 -23.16 -11.41
C GLY A 79 -9.58 -22.19 -12.55
N ARG A 80 -10.54 -21.37 -12.99
CA ARG A 80 -10.37 -20.39 -14.08
C ARG A 80 -9.50 -19.20 -13.66
N GLN A 81 -9.53 -18.89 -12.37
CA GLN A 81 -8.75 -17.81 -11.76
C GLN A 81 -8.08 -18.32 -10.50
N LEU A 82 -7.03 -17.60 -10.07
CA LEU A 82 -6.37 -17.83 -8.79
C LEU A 82 -6.17 -16.51 -8.05
N LEU A 83 -6.22 -16.58 -6.72
CA LEU A 83 -5.75 -15.51 -5.85
C LEU A 83 -4.36 -15.86 -5.33
N VAL A 84 -3.47 -14.88 -5.36
CA VAL A 84 -2.11 -15.01 -4.85
C VAL A 84 -1.88 -13.94 -3.80
N ARG A 85 -1.23 -14.32 -2.71
CA ARG A 85 -0.72 -13.39 -1.70
C ARG A 85 0.78 -13.20 -1.94
N ALA A 86 1.21 -11.96 -2.12
CA ALA A 86 2.63 -11.60 -2.15
C ALA A 86 3.00 -10.80 -0.91
N ASP A 87 3.98 -11.27 -0.15
CA ASP A 87 4.49 -10.58 1.03
C ASP A 87 5.81 -9.88 0.69
N VAL A 88 5.92 -8.59 1.02
CA VAL A 88 7.12 -7.79 0.78
C VAL A 88 7.84 -7.52 2.10
N PRO A 89 9.14 -7.90 2.24
CA PRO A 89 9.89 -7.76 3.50
C PRO A 89 10.08 -6.32 3.99
N ALA A 90 10.08 -5.34 3.10
CA ALA A 90 10.13 -3.92 3.41
C ALA A 90 9.49 -3.15 2.26
N HIS A 91 8.56 -2.23 2.54
CA HIS A 91 8.04 -1.35 1.50
C HIS A 91 9.18 -0.40 1.10
N PRO A 92 9.66 -0.42 -0.16
CA PRO A 92 10.67 0.54 -0.58
C PRO A 92 10.10 1.94 -0.41
N LEU A 93 10.84 2.82 0.28
CA LEU A 93 10.43 4.19 0.56
C LEU A 93 9.87 4.85 -0.71
N GLY A 94 8.74 5.56 -0.60
CA GLY A 94 8.17 6.34 -1.70
C GLY A 94 7.67 5.57 -2.93
N SER A 95 7.79 4.25 -3.01
CA SER A 95 7.30 3.46 -4.15
C SER A 95 5.88 2.94 -3.91
N THR A 96 4.95 3.22 -4.82
CA THR A 96 3.63 2.57 -4.83
C THR A 96 3.70 1.31 -5.70
N VAL A 97 2.92 0.28 -5.38
CA VAL A 97 2.85 -0.93 -6.23
C VAL A 97 1.90 -0.65 -7.41
N ASP A 98 2.34 -1.00 -8.61
CA ASP A 98 1.53 -0.91 -9.84
C ASP A 98 0.34 -1.87 -9.77
N ARG A 99 -0.69 -1.62 -10.60
CA ARG A 99 -1.83 -2.51 -10.78
C ARG A 99 -1.46 -3.83 -11.47
N HIS A 100 -0.26 -3.94 -12.04
CA HIS A 100 0.23 -5.13 -12.71
C HIS A 100 1.39 -5.77 -11.95
N ALA A 101 1.40 -7.10 -11.94
CA ALA A 101 2.49 -7.90 -11.42
C ALA A 101 2.76 -9.08 -12.35
N VAL A 102 3.93 -9.68 -12.19
CA VAL A 102 4.32 -10.90 -12.90
C VAL A 102 4.49 -12.02 -11.89
N VAL A 103 3.87 -13.15 -12.15
CA VAL A 103 4.02 -14.38 -11.38
C VAL A 103 4.85 -15.34 -12.22
N VAL A 104 5.92 -15.88 -11.66
CA VAL A 104 6.81 -16.81 -12.38
C VAL A 104 6.41 -18.23 -12.01
N ILE A 105 6.02 -19.01 -13.02
CA ILE A 105 5.51 -20.38 -12.88
C ILE A 105 6.32 -21.26 -13.84
N ASP A 106 7.16 -22.13 -13.32
CA ASP A 106 8.05 -23.00 -14.11
C ASP A 106 8.89 -22.24 -15.16
N GLY A 107 9.35 -21.05 -14.79
CA GLY A 107 10.12 -20.15 -15.68
C GLY A 107 9.27 -19.33 -16.66
N VAL A 108 7.95 -19.53 -16.69
CA VAL A 108 7.01 -18.77 -17.51
C VAL A 108 6.48 -17.58 -16.73
N ASN A 109 6.56 -16.39 -17.34
CA ASN A 109 5.98 -15.17 -16.79
C ASN A 109 4.48 -15.12 -17.08
N VAL A 110 3.67 -15.13 -16.02
CA VAL A 110 2.21 -14.99 -16.08
C VAL A 110 1.80 -13.64 -15.52
N SER A 111 1.01 -12.89 -16.30
CA SER A 111 0.50 -11.59 -15.85
C SER A 111 -0.55 -11.76 -14.75
N ALA A 112 -0.46 -10.94 -13.71
CA ALA A 112 -1.40 -10.87 -12.61
C ALA A 112 -1.84 -9.42 -12.37
N ARG A 113 -3.09 -9.26 -11.96
CA ARG A 113 -3.65 -7.98 -11.54
C ARG A 113 -3.49 -7.83 -10.03
N VAL A 114 -2.91 -6.72 -9.60
CA VAL A 114 -2.82 -6.35 -8.19
C VAL A 114 -4.18 -5.76 -7.77
N LEU A 115 -4.84 -6.40 -6.80
CA LEU A 115 -6.12 -5.94 -6.28
C LEU A 115 -5.94 -4.87 -5.20
N GLY A 116 -4.88 -5.00 -4.40
CA GLY A 116 -4.52 -4.02 -3.38
C GLY A 116 -3.78 -4.63 -2.18
N PRO A 117 -3.43 -3.79 -1.19
CA PRO A 117 -2.77 -4.24 0.02
C PRO A 117 -3.74 -5.03 0.91
N LEU A 118 -3.20 -6.05 1.59
CA LEU A 118 -3.91 -6.79 2.62
C LEU A 118 -3.73 -6.07 3.97
N PRO A 119 -4.81 -5.88 4.75
CA PRO A 119 -4.73 -5.14 6.01
C PRO A 119 -4.07 -5.95 7.13
N ARG A 120 -3.98 -7.29 7.00
CA ARG A 120 -3.25 -8.14 7.93
C ARG A 120 -1.82 -8.34 7.44
N THR A 121 -0.86 -7.95 8.27
CA THR A 121 0.54 -8.37 8.15
C THR A 121 0.70 -9.72 8.85
N ASP A 122 1.45 -10.65 8.26
CA ASP A 122 1.70 -11.95 8.91
C ASP A 122 2.88 -11.84 9.87
N GLY A 123 2.58 -11.90 11.18
CA GLY A 123 3.54 -12.30 12.22
C GLY A 123 4.85 -11.49 12.32
N PRO A 124 5.91 -12.07 12.93
CA PRO A 124 7.12 -11.34 13.35
C PRO A 124 7.91 -10.71 12.20
N ALA A 125 7.61 -11.08 10.94
CA ALA A 125 8.30 -10.59 9.76
C ALA A 125 7.91 -9.15 9.36
N GLN A 126 6.86 -8.57 9.97
CA GLN A 126 6.37 -7.20 9.68
C GLN A 126 6.23 -6.91 8.17
N THR A 127 5.85 -7.92 7.39
CA THR A 127 5.75 -7.81 5.93
C THR A 127 4.44 -7.17 5.50
N ALA A 128 4.50 -6.38 4.42
CA ALA A 128 3.30 -5.85 3.77
C ALA A 128 2.79 -6.86 2.74
N GLY A 129 1.58 -7.38 2.96
CA GLY A 129 0.92 -8.32 2.04
C GLY A 129 0.14 -7.61 0.94
N TRP A 130 0.16 -8.16 -0.27
CA TRP A 130 -0.65 -7.72 -1.42
C TRP A 130 -1.47 -8.88 -1.96
N LEU A 131 -2.73 -8.60 -2.32
CA LEU A 131 -3.60 -9.56 -2.97
C LEU A 131 -3.54 -9.37 -4.49
N LEU A 132 -3.25 -10.45 -5.20
CA LEU A 132 -3.20 -10.51 -6.65
C LEU A 132 -4.24 -11.48 -7.19
N GLN A 133 -4.66 -11.24 -8.43
CA GLN A 133 -5.54 -12.10 -9.19
C GLN A 133 -4.88 -12.50 -10.50
N LEU A 134 -4.81 -13.80 -10.74
CA LEU A 134 -4.45 -14.36 -12.04
C LEU A 134 -5.76 -14.63 -12.79
N GLU A 135 -5.95 -13.95 -13.91
CA GLU A 135 -7.16 -14.11 -14.73
C GLU A 135 -7.15 -15.42 -15.54
N ARG A 136 -5.97 -16.03 -15.71
CA ARG A 136 -5.77 -17.31 -16.37
C ARG A 136 -4.80 -18.16 -15.58
N THR A 137 -5.26 -19.33 -15.17
CA THR A 137 -4.48 -20.32 -14.41
C THR A 137 -3.71 -21.23 -15.36
N PRO A 138 -2.37 -21.31 -15.29
CA PRO A 138 -1.67 -22.48 -15.79
C PRO A 138 -2.03 -23.65 -14.86
N GLY A 139 -2.54 -24.76 -15.40
CA GLY A 139 -3.24 -25.83 -14.68
C GLY A 139 -2.49 -26.59 -13.58
N ALA A 140 -1.34 -26.11 -13.10
CA ALA A 140 -0.45 -26.78 -12.15
C ALA A 140 -0.46 -26.20 -10.72
N LEU A 141 -1.13 -25.06 -10.46
CA LEU A 141 -1.08 -24.41 -9.15
C LEU A 141 -2.28 -24.76 -8.26
N GLY A 142 -2.02 -25.45 -7.15
CA GLY A 142 -2.98 -25.69 -6.07
C GLY A 142 -2.92 -24.65 -4.94
N PRO A 143 -3.93 -24.59 -4.06
CA PRO A 143 -3.89 -23.74 -2.87
C PRO A 143 -2.66 -24.02 -2.01
N GLY A 144 -2.00 -22.96 -1.54
CA GLY A 144 -0.80 -23.05 -0.69
C GLY A 144 0.53 -23.17 -1.45
N ALA A 145 0.51 -23.26 -2.78
CA ALA A 145 1.72 -23.22 -3.58
C ALA A 145 2.56 -21.96 -3.31
N ARG A 146 3.88 -22.12 -3.27
CA ARG A 146 4.85 -21.03 -3.13
C ARG A 146 5.44 -20.73 -4.50
N ILE A 147 5.30 -19.48 -4.94
CA ILE A 147 5.69 -19.03 -6.27
C ILE A 147 6.40 -17.68 -6.16
N GLU A 148 7.31 -17.42 -7.11
CA GLU A 148 7.96 -16.11 -7.20
C GLU A 148 6.97 -15.09 -7.78
N VAL A 149 6.84 -13.96 -7.10
CA VAL A 149 6.04 -12.82 -7.56
C VAL A 149 6.95 -11.63 -7.71
N ARG A 150 6.92 -11.01 -8.89
CA ARG A 150 7.57 -9.73 -9.19
C ARG A 150 6.50 -8.66 -9.19
N LEU A 151 6.42 -7.93 -8.09
CA LEU A 151 5.61 -6.70 -8.00
C LEU A 151 6.35 -5.59 -8.73
N GLN A 152 5.64 -4.86 -9.58
CA GLN A 152 6.18 -3.68 -10.23
C GLN A 152 5.91 -2.47 -9.35
N ALA A 153 6.91 -1.61 -9.19
CA ALA A 153 6.69 -0.28 -8.63
C ALA A 153 6.06 0.60 -9.73
N ALA A 154 5.15 1.49 -9.34
CA ALA A 154 4.58 2.47 -10.25
C ALA A 154 5.70 3.33 -10.86
N ALA A 155 5.55 3.67 -12.14
CA ALA A 155 6.49 4.52 -12.83
C ALA A 155 6.68 5.84 -12.06
N THR A 156 7.93 6.10 -11.70
CA THR A 156 8.31 7.26 -10.91
C THR A 156 9.46 7.97 -11.61
N SER A 157 9.35 9.28 -11.74
CA SER A 157 10.39 10.13 -12.34
C SER A 157 11.10 10.94 -11.27
N GLY A 158 12.40 11.09 -11.42
CA GLY A 158 13.26 11.89 -10.56
C GLY A 158 14.67 11.96 -11.13
N LEU A 159 15.59 12.57 -10.40
CA LEU A 159 16.99 12.61 -10.77
C LEU A 159 17.78 11.56 -10.00
N LEU A 160 18.73 10.91 -10.66
CA LEU A 160 19.65 10.00 -10.00
C LEU A 160 20.79 10.80 -9.37
N VAL A 161 20.90 10.71 -8.06
CA VAL A 161 21.95 11.34 -7.27
C VAL A 161 22.79 10.25 -6.61
N PRO A 162 24.13 10.26 -6.76
CA PRO A 162 25.01 9.31 -6.08
C PRO A 162 24.74 9.30 -4.57
N ALA A 163 24.79 8.13 -3.94
CA ALA A 163 24.48 8.03 -2.51
C ALA A 163 25.43 8.88 -1.64
N GLU A 164 26.68 9.08 -2.06
CA GLU A 164 27.65 9.93 -1.37
C GLU A 164 27.31 11.43 -1.37
N ALA A 165 26.42 11.90 -2.26
CA ALA A 165 25.99 13.30 -2.31
C ALA A 165 24.86 13.63 -1.32
N LEU A 166 24.20 12.60 -0.76
CA LEU A 166 23.07 12.75 0.15
C LEU A 166 23.54 12.96 1.59
N VAL A 167 23.00 14.00 2.22
CA VAL A 167 23.19 14.30 3.64
C VAL A 167 21.86 14.09 4.36
N TYR A 168 21.87 13.26 5.40
CA TYR A 168 20.69 12.99 6.23
C TYR A 168 20.75 13.82 7.51
N ALA A 169 19.70 14.59 7.77
CA ALA A 169 19.56 15.43 8.95
C ALA A 169 18.18 15.26 9.59
N GLU A 170 17.98 15.87 10.77
CA GLU A 170 16.74 15.72 11.56
C GLU A 170 15.46 16.06 10.75
N LYS A 171 15.54 17.06 9.88
CA LYS A 171 14.40 17.57 9.09
C LYS A 171 14.23 16.89 7.73
N GLY A 172 15.12 15.98 7.33
CA GLY A 172 15.03 15.29 6.05
C GLY A 172 16.38 15.03 5.39
N SER A 173 16.34 14.79 4.08
CA SER A 173 17.53 14.57 3.25
C SER A 173 17.85 15.82 2.45
N TYR A 174 19.13 16.08 2.26
CA TYR A 174 19.65 17.27 1.58
C TYR A 174 20.74 16.88 0.59
N VAL A 175 20.92 17.71 -0.42
CA VAL A 175 22.13 17.72 -1.26
C VAL A 175 22.70 19.13 -1.30
N TYR A 176 24.00 19.24 -1.53
CA TYR A 176 24.62 20.55 -1.80
C TYR A 176 24.57 20.84 -3.29
N ARG A 177 23.89 21.93 -3.65
CA ARG A 177 23.84 22.44 -5.02
C ARG A 177 24.75 23.65 -5.16
N ARG A 178 25.49 23.73 -6.27
CA ARG A 178 26.24 24.91 -6.67
C ARG A 178 25.31 25.99 -7.22
N HIS A 179 25.47 27.22 -6.75
CA HIS A 179 24.70 28.37 -7.23
C HIS A 179 25.05 28.70 -8.69
N ARG A 180 24.04 28.96 -9.54
CA ARG A 180 24.23 29.30 -10.97
C ARG A 180 25.01 30.60 -11.17
N THR A 181 24.83 31.57 -10.26
CA THR A 181 25.54 32.85 -10.29
C THR A 181 26.87 32.73 -9.56
N SER A 182 27.83 32.02 -10.14
CA SER A 182 29.24 32.18 -9.76
C SER A 182 29.73 33.51 -10.33
N SER A 183 29.95 34.51 -9.47
CA SER A 183 30.78 35.66 -9.83
C SER A 183 32.26 35.31 -9.66
N ALA A 184 33.16 36.20 -10.08
CA ALA A 184 34.62 36.05 -9.99
C ALA A 184 35.19 35.88 -8.55
N ALA A 185 34.34 35.74 -7.52
CA ALA A 185 34.71 35.68 -6.11
C ALA A 185 34.46 34.30 -5.43
N GLY A 186 34.15 33.25 -6.19
CA GLY A 186 34.14 31.86 -5.70
C GLY A 186 32.86 31.06 -5.94
N PHE A 187 32.94 29.76 -5.65
CA PHE A 187 31.80 28.84 -5.74
C PHE A 187 30.97 28.88 -4.46
N HIS A 188 29.67 29.12 -4.61
CA HIS A 188 28.72 29.14 -3.50
C HIS A 188 27.88 27.87 -3.54
N TYR A 189 27.76 27.21 -2.38
CA TYR A 189 27.00 25.98 -2.23
C TYR A 189 25.85 26.17 -1.24
N GLU A 190 24.69 25.65 -1.60
CA GLU A 190 23.47 25.71 -0.78
C GLU A 190 22.98 24.29 -0.50
N ALA A 191 22.54 24.05 0.74
CA ALA A 191 21.87 22.80 1.09
C ALA A 191 20.41 22.88 0.65
N VAL A 192 20.03 22.04 -0.31
CA VAL A 192 18.68 21.97 -0.87
C VAL A 192 18.00 20.70 -0.36
N PRO A 193 16.77 20.78 0.18
CA PRO A 193 16.05 19.59 0.61
C PRO A 193 15.69 18.73 -0.60
N VAL A 194 15.92 17.42 -0.48
CA VAL A 194 15.53 16.43 -1.48
C VAL A 194 14.71 15.34 -0.81
N ARG A 195 13.87 14.68 -1.59
CA ARG A 195 13.11 13.52 -1.15
C ARG A 195 13.66 12.27 -1.84
N PRO A 196 14.41 11.40 -1.13
CA PRO A 196 14.80 10.10 -1.65
C PRO A 196 13.56 9.24 -1.91
N MET A 197 13.50 8.68 -3.11
CA MET A 197 12.43 7.80 -3.53
C MET A 197 12.94 6.37 -3.45
N SER A 198 13.68 5.90 -4.45
CA SER A 198 14.19 4.53 -4.52
C SER A 198 15.69 4.48 -4.73
N ARG A 199 16.32 3.40 -4.29
CA ARG A 199 17.73 3.14 -4.56
C ARG A 199 17.87 2.42 -5.89
N VAL A 200 18.72 2.94 -6.78
CA VAL A 200 19.01 2.40 -8.11
C VAL A 200 20.53 2.19 -8.21
N GLY A 201 20.97 0.94 -8.03
CA GLY A 201 22.40 0.62 -7.97
C GLY A 201 23.08 1.32 -6.78
N SER A 202 24.09 2.15 -7.06
CA SER A 202 24.78 2.98 -6.08
C SER A 202 24.17 4.37 -5.88
N ALA A 203 23.17 4.75 -6.68
CA ALA A 203 22.51 6.05 -6.63
C ALA A 203 21.12 5.97 -6.00
N TRP A 204 20.57 7.13 -5.68
CA TRP A 204 19.19 7.33 -5.27
C TRP A 204 18.44 8.11 -6.33
N LEU A 205 17.24 7.66 -6.67
CA LEU A 205 16.25 8.48 -7.36
C LEU A 205 15.69 9.48 -6.35
N VAL A 206 15.79 10.77 -6.65
CA VAL A 206 15.32 11.84 -5.77
C VAL A 206 14.38 12.81 -6.49
N GLU A 207 13.48 13.41 -5.71
CA GLU A 207 12.64 14.55 -6.09
C GLU A 207 13.15 15.82 -5.40
N GLY A 208 12.95 17.00 -6.02
CA GLY A 208 13.33 18.30 -5.46
C GLY A 208 14.56 18.96 -6.12
N LEU A 209 15.03 18.42 -7.25
CA LEU A 209 16.15 18.95 -8.04
C LEU A 209 15.75 19.20 -9.49
N ALA A 210 16.38 20.18 -10.12
CA ALA A 210 16.25 20.45 -11.54
C ALA A 210 17.37 19.75 -12.34
N PRO A 211 17.14 19.33 -13.61
CA PRO A 211 18.14 18.59 -14.40
C PRO A 211 19.47 19.32 -14.60
N GLU A 212 19.44 20.65 -14.57
CA GLU A 212 20.61 21.54 -14.63
C GLU A 212 21.40 21.70 -13.33
N ASP A 213 20.90 21.21 -12.20
CA ASP A 213 21.50 21.45 -10.89
C ASP A 213 22.83 20.67 -10.77
N GLN A 214 23.92 21.39 -10.51
CA GLN A 214 25.21 20.78 -10.22
C GLN A 214 25.29 20.46 -8.73
N VAL A 215 25.35 19.17 -8.40
CA VAL A 215 25.39 18.67 -7.03
C VAL A 215 26.79 18.23 -6.62
N VAL A 216 27.13 18.48 -5.35
CA VAL A 216 28.40 18.06 -4.76
C VAL A 216 28.33 16.57 -4.42
N VAL A 217 29.19 15.78 -5.05
CA VAL A 217 29.29 14.32 -4.83
C VAL A 217 30.41 13.95 -3.85
N GLN A 218 31.42 14.82 -3.70
CA GLN A 218 32.54 14.63 -2.78
C GLN A 218 32.63 15.83 -1.86
N GLY A 219 32.76 15.60 -0.55
CA GLY A 219 32.87 16.68 0.44
C GLY A 219 31.53 17.26 0.93
N ALA A 220 30.38 16.68 0.57
CA ALA A 220 29.07 17.12 1.06
C ALA A 220 28.98 17.13 2.61
N GLY A 221 29.59 16.14 3.28
CA GLY A 221 29.66 16.10 4.75
C GLY A 221 30.50 17.23 5.36
N VAL A 222 31.54 17.70 4.65
CA VAL A 222 32.35 18.84 5.09
C VAL A 222 31.52 20.12 5.04
N LEU A 223 30.83 20.37 3.92
CA LEU A 223 29.93 21.52 3.78
C LEU A 223 28.84 21.53 4.86
N TRP A 224 28.31 20.35 5.21
CA TRP A 224 27.35 20.19 6.31
C TRP A 224 27.92 20.57 7.68
N SER A 225 29.12 20.10 7.98
CA SER A 225 29.79 20.46 9.24
C SER A 225 30.08 21.96 9.35
N LEU A 226 30.39 22.61 8.22
CA LEU A 226 30.73 24.04 8.16
C LEU A 226 29.49 24.94 8.18
N GLN A 227 28.31 24.49 7.72
CA GLN A 227 27.09 25.31 7.78
C GLN A 227 26.63 25.66 9.20
N GLY A 228 26.95 24.82 10.19
CA GLY A 228 26.76 25.14 11.61
C GLY A 228 27.72 26.21 12.15
N VAL A 229 28.76 26.54 11.37
CA VAL A 229 29.86 27.44 11.72
C VAL A 229 29.93 28.55 10.65
N GLY A 230 28.94 29.46 10.63
CA GLY A 230 28.91 30.73 9.88
C GLY A 230 29.71 30.84 8.56
N SER A 231 29.02 30.79 7.42
CA SER A 231 29.43 31.14 6.04
C SER A 231 30.91 30.92 5.63
N PHE A 232 31.14 29.92 4.77
CA PHE A 232 32.44 29.70 4.12
C PHE A 232 32.35 29.94 2.60
N SER A 233 33.35 30.63 2.04
CA SER A 233 33.63 30.71 0.61
C SER A 233 34.87 29.85 0.33
N ALA A 234 34.73 28.83 -0.52
CA ALA A 234 35.86 28.01 -0.95
C ALA A 234 36.55 28.69 -2.14
N ALA A 235 37.76 29.22 -1.92
CA ALA A 235 38.69 29.52 -2.99
C ALA A 235 39.48 28.23 -3.30
N GLU A 236 39.45 27.77 -4.55
CA GLU A 236 40.32 26.68 -5.00
C GLU A 236 41.77 27.20 -5.09
N GLU A 237 42.70 26.51 -4.44
CA GLU A 237 44.12 26.61 -4.75
C GLU A 237 44.41 25.78 -6.00
N GLU A 238 44.74 26.48 -7.07
CA GLU A 238 45.25 25.96 -8.34
C GLU A 238 46.59 25.24 -8.06
N HIS A 239 46.64 23.93 -8.31
CA HIS A 239 47.89 23.18 -8.36
C HIS A 239 48.33 23.07 -9.82
N ASP A 240 49.44 23.73 -10.15
CA ASP A 240 50.23 23.54 -11.38
C ASP A 240 50.83 22.13 -11.48
#